data_AF-A0A444YJK6-F1
#
_entry.id   AF-A0A444YJK6-F1
#
_cell.length_a   1.000
_cell.length_b   1.000
_cell.length_c   1.000
_cell.angle_alpha   90.00
_cell.angle_beta   90.00
_cell.angle_gamma   90.00
#
_symmetry.space_group_name_H-M   'P 1'
#
loop_
_entity.id
_entity.type
_entity.pdbx_description
1 polymer ?
#
loop_
_entity_poly.entity_id
_entity_poly.type
_entity_poly.pdbx_seq_one_letter_code
_entity_poly.pdbx_strand_id
1 'polypeptide(L)'
;MLRESNMPTFEEIKEITIRRSRLVKWLNEPFFEELIVGCFVRIGIGKSESGAVYRLCMVQSVDGGDPNRHYKVENRITHKYLVCVWGSESSAKRFQMAVVSDSSPLEKEFRQWVREIERSCSHMPSKASVLDKREAIRRTNNYVYSAATVKQMLEEKKAAPTRPLNVAVEKDKLKRLMEVAKSKNDEAEVQRICAKLLELDAAREARDKDSRAKRLAEMNRKNKVDNFKNLSEHRNLQVNLKLGEAGYDPFSRRWTRSRNYYNAEGKEIKQEESHQVSNNREKHEIKVEEPSVSAGNAVGFKATEAALEAAASAGKLVDTLAPVDCGTESNMMHDFELPISLAELKDLGGPQGLKNGFLARKQKIEATVGLQVPENDGGRHALTLTISDYKRRRGLL
;
A
#
# COMPACT_ATOMS: atom_id res chain seq x y z
N MET A 1 -60.88 19.78 20.21
CA MET A 1 -60.39 19.94 18.83
C MET A 1 -58.89 20.27 18.70
N LEU A 2 -58.16 20.69 19.76
CA LEU A 2 -56.71 20.96 19.69
C LEU A 2 -55.76 19.74 19.81
N ARG A 3 -56.29 18.53 20.03
CA ARG A 3 -55.45 17.31 20.21
C ARG A 3 -55.07 16.63 18.89
N GLU A 4 -55.91 16.72 17.87
CA GLU A 4 -55.67 16.05 16.57
C GLU A 4 -54.59 16.75 15.74
N SER A 5 -54.46 18.08 15.85
CA SER A 5 -53.48 18.87 15.09
C SER A 5 -52.03 18.70 15.56
N ASN A 6 -51.82 18.15 16.76
CA ASN A 6 -50.49 17.95 17.35
C ASN A 6 -49.99 16.51 17.22
N MET A 7 -50.80 15.59 16.68
CA MET A 7 -50.40 14.20 16.50
C MET A 7 -49.52 14.05 15.25
N PRO A 8 -48.38 13.36 15.36
CA PRO A 8 -47.48 13.16 14.22
C PRO A 8 -48.11 12.22 13.19
N THR A 9 -47.91 12.56 11.92
CA THR A 9 -48.39 11.74 10.79
C THR A 9 -47.46 10.54 10.58
N PHE A 10 -47.98 9.46 9.97
CA PHE A 10 -47.18 8.29 9.60
C PHE A 10 -45.92 8.65 8.80
N GLU A 11 -46.04 9.55 7.81
CA GLU A 11 -44.89 9.98 7.00
C GLU A 11 -43.84 10.73 7.82
N GLU A 12 -44.24 11.57 8.78
CA GLU A 12 -43.32 12.28 9.68
C GLU A 12 -42.54 11.30 10.56
N ILE A 13 -43.21 10.28 11.09
CA ILE A 13 -42.56 9.22 11.88
C ILE A 13 -41.65 8.35 11.03
N LYS A 14 -42.04 8.05 9.80
CA LYS A 14 -41.23 7.31 8.84
C LYS A 14 -39.93 8.04 8.49
N GLU A 15 -39.94 9.37 8.45
CA GLU A 15 -38.74 10.19 8.25
C GLU A 15 -37.75 10.11 9.43
N ILE A 16 -38.25 10.06 10.67
CA ILE A 16 -37.42 9.93 11.88
C ILE A 16 -37.13 8.46 12.27
N THR A 17 -37.60 7.49 11.48
CA THR A 17 -37.32 6.08 11.70
C THR A 17 -35.93 5.73 11.16
N ILE A 18 -35.06 5.25 12.04
CA ILE A 18 -33.69 4.90 11.71
C ILE A 18 -33.57 3.42 11.35
N ARG A 19 -32.98 3.17 10.18
CA ARG A 19 -32.67 1.84 9.65
C ARG A 19 -31.38 1.30 10.27
N ARG A 20 -31.24 -0.03 10.33
CA ARG A 20 -30.05 -0.69 10.88
C ARG A 20 -28.74 -0.24 10.22
N SER A 21 -28.70 -0.20 8.89
CA SER A 21 -27.56 0.29 8.11
C SER A 21 -27.13 1.73 8.49
N ARG A 22 -28.07 2.59 8.90
CA ARG A 22 -27.78 3.94 9.39
C ARG A 22 -27.24 3.92 10.82
N LEU A 23 -27.77 3.06 11.70
CA LEU A 23 -27.20 2.83 13.03
C LEU A 23 -25.75 2.35 12.96
N VAL A 24 -25.45 1.42 12.06
CA VAL A 24 -24.09 0.88 11.88
C VAL A 24 -23.12 1.96 11.43
N LYS A 25 -23.55 2.91 10.60
CA LYS A 25 -22.74 4.06 10.18
C LYS A 25 -22.47 5.00 11.36
N TRP A 26 -23.48 5.26 12.19
CA TRP A 26 -23.40 6.22 13.28
C TRP A 26 -22.86 5.67 14.60
N LEU A 27 -22.62 4.36 14.71
CA LEU A 27 -22.28 3.70 15.97
C LEU A 27 -21.15 4.36 16.78
N ASN A 28 -20.10 4.83 16.10
CA ASN A 28 -18.91 5.45 16.70
C ASN A 28 -18.90 6.98 16.52
N GLU A 29 -20.02 7.56 16.10
CA GLU A 29 -20.12 9.00 15.93
C GLU A 29 -20.37 9.69 17.28
N PRO A 30 -19.79 10.88 17.50
CA PRO A 30 -19.86 11.56 18.80
C PRO A 30 -21.28 11.97 19.20
N PHE A 31 -22.11 12.32 18.22
CA PHE A 31 -23.50 12.74 18.43
C PHE A 31 -24.48 11.56 18.50
N PHE A 32 -23.99 10.32 18.38
CA PHE A 32 -24.86 9.15 18.21
C PHE A 32 -25.89 8.98 19.33
N GLU A 33 -25.41 9.08 20.58
CA GLU A 33 -26.23 8.82 21.77
C GLU A 33 -27.32 9.87 21.94
N GLU A 34 -27.00 11.15 21.71
CA GLU A 34 -27.97 12.25 21.79
C GLU A 34 -28.95 12.26 20.61
N LEU A 35 -28.46 11.95 19.41
CA LEU A 35 -29.27 11.98 18.18
C LEU A 35 -30.31 10.87 18.18
N ILE A 36 -29.92 9.66 18.57
CA ILE A 36 -30.79 8.48 18.43
C ILE A 36 -31.93 8.45 19.44
N VAL A 37 -31.75 9.08 20.60
CA VAL A 37 -32.80 9.23 21.60
C VAL A 37 -33.97 10.02 21.03
N GLY A 38 -35.17 9.47 21.16
CA GLY A 38 -36.41 10.02 20.58
C GLY A 38 -36.62 9.69 19.10
N CYS A 39 -35.69 8.98 18.43
CA CYS A 39 -35.95 8.42 17.11
C CYS A 39 -36.73 7.10 17.21
N PHE A 40 -37.31 6.68 16.09
CA PHE A 40 -38.00 5.39 15.99
C PHE A 40 -37.10 4.34 15.35
N VAL A 41 -37.28 3.09 15.77
CA VAL A 41 -36.64 1.92 15.17
C VAL A 41 -37.66 0.81 14.98
N ARG A 42 -37.54 0.09 13.86
CA ARG A 42 -38.38 -1.06 13.55
C ARG A 42 -37.71 -2.34 14.07
N ILE A 43 -38.26 -2.95 15.10
CA ILE A 43 -37.66 -4.08 15.82
C ILE A 43 -38.41 -5.36 15.46
N GLY A 44 -37.67 -6.41 15.07
CA GLY A 44 -38.23 -7.75 14.91
C GLY A 44 -38.41 -8.43 16.27
N ILE A 45 -39.65 -8.73 16.65
CA ILE A 45 -39.94 -9.38 17.94
C ILE A 45 -39.91 -10.90 17.82
N GLY A 46 -40.23 -11.43 16.65
CA GLY A 46 -40.25 -12.87 16.40
C GLY A 46 -40.92 -13.22 15.09
N LYS A 47 -41.35 -14.48 14.97
CA LYS A 47 -42.10 -15.00 13.83
C LYS A 47 -43.47 -15.45 14.29
N SER A 48 -44.50 -15.03 13.56
CA SER A 48 -45.87 -15.56 13.65
C SER A 48 -46.11 -16.57 12.53
N GLU A 49 -47.25 -17.25 12.56
CA GLU A 49 -47.72 -18.12 11.47
C GLU A 49 -47.78 -17.38 10.12
N SER A 50 -48.08 -16.07 10.16
CA SER A 50 -48.13 -15.19 8.97
C SER A 50 -46.78 -14.59 8.55
N GLY A 51 -45.69 -14.91 9.25
CA GLY A 51 -44.34 -14.41 8.97
C GLY A 51 -43.74 -13.57 10.11
N ALA A 52 -42.60 -12.94 9.83
CA ALA A 52 -41.85 -12.15 10.81
C ALA A 52 -42.66 -10.93 11.28
N VAL A 53 -42.81 -10.79 12.61
CA VAL A 53 -43.57 -9.71 13.24
C VAL A 53 -42.62 -8.61 13.70
N TYR A 54 -42.90 -7.40 13.24
CA TYR A 54 -42.15 -6.21 13.59
C TYR A 54 -43.02 -5.26 14.39
N ARG A 55 -42.40 -4.51 15.29
CA ARG A 55 -43.03 -3.38 15.97
C ARG A 55 -42.19 -2.13 15.83
N LEU A 56 -42.88 -1.00 15.81
CA LEU A 56 -42.27 0.31 15.82
C LEU A 56 -42.06 0.72 17.28
N CYS A 57 -40.80 0.94 17.67
CA CYS A 57 -40.43 1.29 19.03
C CYS A 57 -39.68 2.63 19.02
N MET A 58 -39.85 3.41 20.07
CA MET A 58 -39.10 4.65 20.29
C MET A 58 -37.84 4.34 21.10
N VAL A 59 -36.71 4.93 20.72
CA VAL A 59 -35.45 4.78 21.48
C VAL A 59 -35.45 5.76 22.65
N GLN A 60 -35.35 5.24 23.88
CA GLN A 60 -35.31 6.05 25.10
C GLN A 60 -33.86 6.41 25.47
N SER A 61 -32.94 5.45 25.39
CA SER A 61 -31.53 5.64 25.69
C SER A 61 -30.67 4.60 24.98
N VAL A 62 -29.37 4.90 24.88
CA VAL A 62 -28.35 3.93 24.46
C VAL A 62 -27.67 3.41 25.71
N ASP A 63 -27.68 2.10 25.89
CA ASP A 63 -26.96 1.44 26.98
C ASP A 63 -25.57 1.05 26.48
N GLY A 64 -24.53 1.48 27.20
CA GLY A 64 -23.14 1.13 26.91
C GLY A 64 -22.88 -0.37 27.03
N GLY A 65 -23.63 -1.09 27.86
CA GLY A 65 -23.42 -2.52 28.10
C GLY A 65 -22.04 -2.85 28.66
N ASP A 66 -21.72 -4.14 28.76
CA ASP A 66 -20.41 -4.59 29.25
C ASP A 66 -19.35 -4.45 28.15
N PRO A 67 -18.21 -3.77 28.40
CA PRO A 67 -17.12 -3.63 27.43
C PRO A 67 -16.51 -4.97 26.98
N ASN A 68 -16.76 -6.06 27.72
CA ASN A 68 -16.28 -7.39 27.38
C ASN A 68 -17.25 -8.17 26.48
N ARG A 69 -18.53 -7.78 26.45
CA ARG A 69 -19.59 -8.52 25.74
C ARG A 69 -19.92 -7.85 24.41
N HIS A 70 -19.14 -8.21 23.41
CA HIS A 70 -19.31 -7.71 22.05
C HIS A 70 -20.24 -8.61 21.23
N TYR A 71 -21.03 -7.99 20.36
CA TYR A 71 -21.79 -8.69 19.33
C TYR A 71 -21.56 -8.05 17.96
N LYS A 72 -21.74 -8.85 16.90
CA LYS A 72 -21.53 -8.41 15.52
C LYS A 72 -22.82 -7.83 14.96
N VAL A 73 -22.73 -6.64 14.36
CA VAL A 73 -23.80 -5.99 13.60
C VAL A 73 -23.25 -5.72 12.20
N GLU A 74 -23.72 -6.48 11.22
CA GLU A 74 -23.22 -6.44 9.84
C GLU A 74 -21.68 -6.59 9.80
N ASN A 75 -20.95 -5.54 9.41
CA ASN A 75 -19.49 -5.54 9.33
C ASN A 75 -18.80 -4.89 10.53
N ARG A 76 -19.55 -4.50 11.57
CA ARG A 76 -19.00 -3.87 12.78
C ARG A 76 -19.24 -4.73 14.02
N ILE A 77 -18.43 -4.50 15.03
CA ILE A 77 -18.54 -5.14 16.34
C ILE A 77 -18.90 -4.03 17.33
N THR A 78 -19.90 -4.28 18.16
CA THR A 78 -20.38 -3.31 19.16
C THR A 78 -20.75 -4.00 20.46
N HIS A 79 -20.65 -3.25 21.55
CA HIS A 79 -21.15 -3.62 22.88
C HIS A 79 -22.38 -2.76 23.27
N LYS A 80 -22.72 -1.72 22.48
CA LYS A 80 -23.84 -0.82 22.75
C LYS A 80 -25.18 -1.49 22.48
N TYR A 81 -26.17 -1.29 23.34
CA TYR A 81 -27.55 -1.74 23.18
C TYR A 81 -28.50 -0.55 23.06
N LEU A 82 -29.65 -0.74 22.43
CA LEU A 82 -30.70 0.27 22.40
C LEU A 82 -31.76 -0.09 23.45
N VAL A 83 -32.08 0.85 24.33
CA VAL A 83 -33.23 0.75 25.22
C VAL A 83 -34.41 1.32 24.45
N CYS A 84 -35.30 0.44 24.02
CA CYS A 84 -36.45 0.83 23.21
C CYS A 84 -37.74 0.61 23.99
N VAL A 85 -38.66 1.56 23.82
CA VAL A 85 -39.98 1.59 24.45
C VAL A 85 -41.04 1.36 23.39
N TRP A 86 -42.00 0.52 23.72
CA TRP A 86 -43.21 0.30 22.93
C TRP A 86 -44.43 0.78 23.72
N GLY A 87 -44.93 1.97 23.40
CA GLY A 87 -46.04 2.60 24.12
C GLY A 87 -45.63 3.26 25.43
N SER A 88 -45.49 2.46 26.50
CA SER A 88 -45.23 2.92 27.87
C SER A 88 -43.80 2.65 28.34
N GLU A 89 -43.28 3.50 29.22
CA GLU A 89 -41.94 3.34 29.81
C GLU A 89 -41.74 1.99 30.52
N SER A 90 -42.82 1.38 31.04
CA SER A 90 -42.77 0.04 31.63
C SER A 90 -42.42 -1.08 30.63
N SER A 91 -42.56 -0.82 29.32
CA SER A 91 -42.19 -1.74 28.26
C SER A 91 -40.76 -1.55 27.75
N ALA A 92 -39.97 -0.68 28.39
CA ALA A 92 -38.57 -0.45 28.07
C ALA A 92 -37.78 -1.76 28.10
N LYS A 93 -37.24 -2.16 26.95
CA LYS A 93 -36.42 -3.36 26.82
C LYS A 93 -35.13 -3.07 26.08
N ARG A 94 -34.08 -3.77 26.47
CA ARG A 94 -32.77 -3.71 25.81
C ARG A 94 -32.79 -4.58 24.56
N PHE A 95 -32.48 -4.00 23.42
CA PHE A 95 -32.38 -4.69 22.14
C PHE A 95 -30.99 -4.51 21.54
N GLN A 96 -30.49 -5.58 20.93
CA GLN A 96 -29.31 -5.51 20.07
C GLN A 96 -29.66 -4.76 18.79
N MET A 97 -28.74 -3.91 18.32
CA MET A 97 -28.91 -3.18 17.05
C MET A 97 -29.04 -4.13 15.84
N ALA A 98 -28.56 -5.38 15.95
CA ALA A 98 -28.72 -6.41 14.92
C ALA A 98 -30.18 -6.79 14.63
N VAL A 99 -31.07 -6.65 15.62
CA VAL A 99 -32.49 -7.00 15.55
C VAL A 99 -33.31 -5.93 14.83
N VAL A 100 -32.74 -4.73 14.65
CA VAL A 100 -33.37 -3.63 13.92
C VAL A 100 -33.46 -3.98 12.43
N SER A 101 -34.60 -3.68 11.82
CA SER A 101 -34.84 -3.89 10.39
C SER A 101 -34.27 -2.76 9.54
N ASP A 102 -33.86 -3.07 8.31
CA ASP A 102 -33.52 -2.07 7.29
C ASP A 102 -34.71 -1.60 6.46
N SER A 103 -35.86 -2.30 6.53
CA SER A 103 -37.05 -1.92 5.79
C SER A 103 -37.74 -0.70 6.41
N SER A 104 -38.41 0.09 5.58
CA SER A 104 -39.26 1.19 6.05
C SER A 104 -40.39 0.68 6.96
N PRO A 105 -40.83 1.48 7.95
CA PRO A 105 -41.97 1.13 8.78
C PRO A 105 -43.25 1.00 7.94
N LEU A 106 -44.17 0.13 8.36
CA LEU A 106 -45.48 0.00 7.72
C LEU A 106 -46.56 0.75 8.51
N GLU A 107 -47.60 1.19 7.81
CA GLU A 107 -48.72 1.90 8.43
C GLU A 107 -49.46 1.03 9.47
N LYS A 108 -49.54 -0.28 9.23
CA LYS A 108 -50.11 -1.24 10.20
C LYS A 108 -49.35 -1.23 11.54
N GLU A 109 -48.02 -1.12 11.50
CA GLU A 109 -47.15 -1.09 12.67
C GLU A 109 -47.33 0.24 13.42
N PHE A 110 -47.45 1.34 12.67
CA PHE A 110 -47.75 2.66 13.23
C PHE A 110 -49.10 2.70 13.93
N ARG A 111 -50.17 2.20 13.30
CA ARG A 111 -51.51 2.12 13.93
C ARG A 111 -51.53 1.21 15.16
N GLN A 112 -50.68 0.17 15.21
CA GLN A 112 -50.51 -0.65 16.42
C GLN A 112 -49.84 0.14 17.55
N TRP A 113 -48.81 0.90 17.22
CA TRP A 113 -48.10 1.75 18.19
C TRP A 113 -49.00 2.87 18.74
N VAL A 114 -49.79 3.55 17.90
CA VAL A 114 -50.75 4.58 18.35
C VAL A 114 -51.76 4.00 19.34
N ARG A 115 -52.39 2.86 19.00
CA ARG A 115 -53.33 2.16 19.89
C ARG A 115 -52.69 1.78 21.23
N GLU A 116 -51.41 1.39 21.20
CA GLU A 116 -50.67 1.04 22.41
C GLU A 116 -50.43 2.26 23.31
N ILE A 117 -50.10 3.41 22.72
CA ILE A 117 -49.94 4.68 23.47
C ILE A 117 -51.27 5.11 24.09
N GLU A 118 -52.36 5.05 23.32
CA GLU A 118 -53.70 5.38 23.80
C GLU A 118 -54.11 4.46 24.95
N ARG A 119 -53.85 3.15 24.82
CA ARG A 119 -54.17 2.15 25.86
C ARG A 119 -53.34 2.34 27.14
N SER A 120 -52.07 2.72 26.99
CA SER A 120 -51.17 2.90 28.12
C SER A 120 -51.22 4.32 28.71
N CYS A 121 -52.01 5.21 28.13
CA CYS A 121 -52.07 6.64 28.47
C CYS A 121 -50.69 7.31 28.48
N SER A 122 -49.77 6.83 27.64
CA SER A 122 -48.40 7.33 27.58
C SER A 122 -48.32 8.63 26.77
N HIS A 123 -47.24 9.39 26.94
CA HIS A 123 -47.07 10.64 26.23
C HIS A 123 -46.83 10.41 24.73
N MET A 124 -47.75 10.90 23.89
CA MET A 124 -47.58 10.95 22.45
C MET A 124 -46.57 12.05 22.08
N PRO A 125 -45.51 11.77 21.30
CA PRO A 125 -44.59 12.80 20.86
C PRO A 125 -45.32 13.89 20.06
N SER A 126 -45.07 15.15 20.41
CA SER A 126 -45.61 16.29 19.67
C SER A 126 -45.02 16.37 18.26
N LYS A 127 -45.83 16.80 17.29
CA LYS A 127 -45.37 17.10 15.93
C LYS A 127 -44.15 18.02 15.88
N ALA A 128 -44.08 19.02 16.76
CA ALA A 128 -42.91 19.91 16.83
C ALA A 128 -41.62 19.14 17.17
N SER A 129 -41.66 18.25 18.16
CA SER A 129 -40.52 17.40 18.54
C SER A 129 -40.06 16.48 17.40
N VAL A 130 -41.01 15.93 16.64
CA VAL A 130 -40.70 15.12 15.46
C VAL A 130 -40.02 15.95 14.37
N LEU A 131 -40.47 17.18 14.14
CA LEU A 131 -39.84 18.10 13.19
C LEU A 131 -38.42 18.49 13.62
N ASP A 132 -38.22 18.81 14.90
CA ASP A 132 -36.91 19.14 15.47
C ASP A 132 -35.93 17.96 15.32
N LYS A 133 -36.40 16.74 15.60
CA LYS A 133 -35.60 15.51 15.42
C LYS A 133 -35.28 15.26 13.95
N ARG A 134 -36.23 15.49 13.05
CA ARG A 134 -35.97 15.41 11.61
C ARG A 134 -34.89 16.39 11.17
N GLU A 135 -34.93 17.62 11.66
CA GLU A 135 -33.90 18.62 11.36
C GLU A 135 -32.55 18.26 11.97
N ALA A 136 -32.52 17.72 13.20
CA ALA A 136 -31.30 17.20 13.82
C ALA A 136 -30.66 16.09 12.96
N ILE A 137 -31.45 15.15 12.46
CA ILE A 137 -31.03 14.08 11.55
C ILE A 137 -30.47 14.62 10.23
N ARG A 138 -31.04 15.72 9.70
CA ARG A 138 -30.54 16.38 8.48
C ARG A 138 -29.22 17.10 8.75
N ARG A 139 -29.10 17.77 9.90
CA ARG A 139 -27.90 18.50 10.34
C ARG A 139 -26.69 17.57 10.48
N THR A 140 -26.91 16.30 10.82
CA THR A 140 -25.86 15.27 10.88
C THR A 140 -25.06 15.11 9.58
N ASN A 141 -25.69 15.31 8.42
CA ASN A 141 -24.99 15.17 7.13
C ASN A 141 -23.90 16.23 6.93
N ASN A 142 -24.03 17.39 7.58
CA ASN A 142 -23.11 18.51 7.52
C ASN A 142 -22.36 18.71 8.85
N TYR A 143 -22.28 17.66 9.69
CA TYR A 143 -21.61 17.76 10.98
C TYR A 143 -20.10 18.01 10.80
N VAL A 144 -19.58 19.04 11.46
CA VAL A 144 -18.16 19.40 11.44
C VAL A 144 -17.48 18.79 12.66
N TYR A 145 -16.47 17.96 12.42
CA TYR A 145 -15.70 17.32 13.48
C TYR A 145 -14.69 18.29 14.09
N SER A 146 -14.70 18.39 15.42
CA SER A 146 -13.65 19.08 16.16
C SER A 146 -12.37 18.24 16.20
N ALA A 147 -11.21 18.88 16.24
CA ALA A 147 -9.91 18.20 16.37
C ALA A 147 -9.84 17.31 17.63
N ALA A 148 -10.48 17.71 18.73
CA ALA A 148 -10.56 16.91 19.96
C ALA A 148 -11.35 15.62 19.72
N THR A 149 -12.50 15.72 19.07
CA THR A 149 -13.38 14.59 18.74
C THR A 149 -12.69 13.60 17.81
N VAL A 150 -11.95 14.08 16.80
CA VAL A 150 -11.19 13.21 15.90
C VAL A 150 -10.11 12.43 16.65
N LYS A 151 -9.42 13.06 17.60
CA LYS A 151 -8.41 12.38 18.44
C LYS A 151 -9.05 11.25 19.25
N GLN A 152 -10.17 11.53 19.92
CA GLN A 152 -10.93 10.53 20.67
C GLN A 152 -11.37 9.36 19.77
N MET A 153 -11.95 9.64 18.60
CA MET A 153 -12.37 8.60 17.66
C MET A 153 -11.20 7.74 17.17
N LEU A 154 -10.01 8.32 17.00
CA LEU A 154 -8.80 7.59 16.63
C LEU A 154 -8.29 6.72 17.77
N GLU A 155 -8.41 7.17 19.02
CA GLU A 155 -8.07 6.40 20.22
C GLU A 155 -9.01 5.22 20.42
N GLU A 156 -10.33 5.44 20.32
CA GLU A 156 -11.33 4.37 20.38
C GLU A 156 -11.14 3.34 19.26
N LYS A 157 -10.86 3.80 18.03
CA LYS A 157 -10.52 2.90 16.91
C LYS A 157 -9.20 2.15 17.11
N LYS A 158 -8.24 2.71 17.84
CA LYS A 158 -6.99 2.03 18.20
C LYS A 158 -7.22 0.98 19.29
N ALA A 159 -8.08 1.25 20.26
CA ALA A 159 -8.44 0.33 21.33
C ALA A 159 -9.34 -0.82 20.86
N ALA A 160 -10.09 -0.63 19.77
CA ALA A 160 -10.98 -1.65 19.24
C ALA A 160 -10.22 -2.92 18.78
N PRO A 161 -10.60 -4.13 19.27
CA PRO A 161 -9.89 -5.38 18.97
C PRO A 161 -10.04 -5.83 17.52
N THR A 162 -11.03 -5.28 16.80
CA THR A 162 -11.34 -5.63 15.40
C THR A 162 -10.33 -5.03 14.42
N ARG A 163 -9.50 -4.06 14.82
CA ARG A 163 -8.57 -3.41 13.89
C ARG A 163 -7.55 -4.43 13.40
N PRO A 164 -7.44 -4.70 12.09
CA PRO A 164 -6.30 -5.42 11.57
C PRO A 164 -5.08 -4.51 11.77
N LEU A 165 -4.24 -4.84 12.74
CA LEU A 165 -2.96 -4.18 12.93
C LEU A 165 -2.12 -4.44 11.68
N ASN A 166 -1.64 -3.38 11.02
CA ASN A 166 -0.60 -3.54 10.01
C ASN A 166 0.69 -3.90 10.74
N VAL A 167 0.91 -5.20 10.91
CA VAL A 167 2.01 -5.77 11.68
C VAL A 167 3.37 -5.26 11.20
N ALA A 168 3.53 -4.99 9.90
CA ALA A 168 4.78 -4.46 9.35
C ALA A 168 5.06 -3.04 9.87
N VAL A 169 4.07 -2.16 9.86
CA VAL A 169 4.21 -0.76 10.33
C VAL A 169 4.49 -0.71 11.83
N GLU A 170 3.80 -1.53 12.63
CA GLU A 170 4.05 -1.60 14.07
C GLU A 170 5.44 -2.19 14.37
N LYS A 171 5.89 -3.21 13.61
CA LYS A 171 7.26 -3.75 13.74
C LYS A 171 8.31 -2.71 13.40
N ASP A 172 8.13 -1.95 12.33
CA ASP A 172 9.09 -0.91 11.96
C ASP A 172 9.12 0.22 13.00
N LYS A 173 7.97 0.59 13.56
CA LYS A 173 7.90 1.54 14.68
C LYS A 173 8.63 1.01 15.91
N LEU A 174 8.40 -0.24 16.30
CA LEU A 174 9.07 -0.87 17.44
C LEU A 174 10.58 -1.00 17.21
N LYS A 175 11.04 -1.32 15.99
CA LYS A 175 12.47 -1.36 15.65
C LYS A 175 13.13 0.02 15.80
N ARG A 176 12.48 1.09 15.32
CA ARG A 176 12.97 2.47 15.52
C ARG A 176 13.02 2.84 17.00
N LEU A 177 11.99 2.49 17.77
CA LEU A 177 11.97 2.74 19.21
C LEU A 177 13.06 1.94 19.95
N MET A 178 13.33 0.71 19.52
CA MET A 178 14.41 -0.11 20.06
C MET A 178 15.77 0.52 19.78
N GLU A 179 15.99 1.04 18.57
CA GLU A 179 17.23 1.75 18.21
C GLU A 179 17.42 2.99 19.10
N VAL A 180 16.38 3.80 19.28
CA VAL A 180 16.40 4.96 20.19
C VAL A 180 16.68 4.55 21.64
N ALA A 181 16.07 3.46 22.13
CA ALA A 181 16.29 2.96 23.49
C ALA A 181 17.72 2.44 23.68
N LYS A 182 18.29 1.77 22.67
CA LYS A 182 19.70 1.36 22.64
C LYS A 182 20.64 2.57 22.67
N SER A 183 20.37 3.61 21.89
CA SER A 183 21.15 4.86 21.92
C SER A 183 21.10 5.55 23.28
N LYS A 184 20.01 5.37 24.05
CA LYS A 184 19.85 5.89 25.41
C LYS A 184 20.38 4.96 26.50
N ASN A 185 20.89 3.77 26.16
CA ASN A 185 21.28 2.69 27.09
C ASN A 185 20.17 2.29 28.08
N ASP A 186 18.90 2.38 27.67
CA ASP A 186 17.77 1.92 28.48
C ASP A 186 17.48 0.43 28.18
N GLU A 187 18.16 -0.46 28.91
CA GLU A 187 18.03 -1.90 28.71
C GLU A 187 16.62 -2.42 29.04
N ALA A 188 15.95 -1.82 30.02
CA ALA A 188 14.61 -2.23 30.44
C ALA A 188 13.58 -1.99 29.31
N GLU A 189 13.67 -0.84 28.64
CA GLU A 189 12.78 -0.53 27.53
C GLU A 189 13.11 -1.37 26.28
N VAL A 190 14.38 -1.67 26.02
CA VAL A 190 14.78 -2.61 24.97
C VAL A 190 14.17 -3.99 25.20
N GLN A 191 14.23 -4.51 26.42
CA GLN A 191 13.63 -5.82 26.76
C GLN A 191 12.11 -5.82 26.53
N ARG A 192 11.40 -4.76 26.95
CA ARG A 192 9.96 -4.61 26.72
C ARG A 192 9.61 -4.57 25.23
N ILE A 193 10.39 -3.84 24.44
CA ILE A 193 10.17 -3.74 22.98
C ILE A 193 10.46 -5.08 22.30
N CYS A 194 11.51 -5.80 22.71
CA CYS A 194 11.81 -7.14 22.22
C CYS A 194 10.68 -8.13 22.52
N ALA A 195 10.12 -8.11 23.74
CA ALA A 195 8.97 -8.95 24.10
C ALA A 195 7.75 -8.67 23.21
N LYS A 196 7.44 -7.39 22.95
CA LYS A 196 6.35 -6.99 22.03
C LYS A 196 6.60 -7.42 20.59
N LEU A 197 7.84 -7.33 20.09
CA LEU A 197 8.20 -7.81 18.76
C LEU A 197 7.96 -9.33 18.64
N LEU A 198 8.35 -10.09 19.66
CA LEU A 198 8.15 -11.54 19.72
C LEU A 198 6.66 -11.91 19.75
N GLU A 199 5.83 -11.17 20.50
CA GLU A 199 4.38 -11.34 20.50
C GLU A 199 3.77 -11.09 19.11
N LEU A 200 4.21 -10.04 18.40
CA LEU A 200 3.77 -9.74 17.03
C LEU A 200 4.24 -10.75 15.98
N ASP A 201 5.41 -11.38 16.19
CA ASP A 201 5.88 -12.50 15.37
C ASP A 201 5.02 -13.75 15.61
N ALA A 202 4.79 -14.13 16.87
CA ALA A 202 3.94 -15.27 17.22
C ALA A 202 2.50 -15.11 16.70
N ALA A 203 1.91 -13.92 16.84
CA ALA A 203 0.57 -13.62 16.32
C ALA A 203 0.48 -13.73 14.78
N ARG A 204 1.57 -13.44 14.06
CA ARG A 204 1.66 -13.63 12.61
C ARG A 204 1.77 -15.11 12.25
N GLU A 205 2.65 -15.85 12.91
CA GLU A 205 2.84 -17.28 12.64
C GLU A 205 1.56 -18.09 12.88
N ALA A 206 0.75 -17.69 13.86
CA ALA A 206 -0.57 -18.29 14.09
C ALA A 206 -1.57 -18.06 12.93
N ARG A 207 -1.40 -16.96 12.18
CA ARG A 207 -2.23 -16.63 11.00
C ARG A 207 -1.69 -17.26 9.73
N ASP A 208 -0.37 -17.32 9.57
CA ASP A 208 0.32 -17.92 8.43
C ASP A 208 0.26 -19.46 8.53
N LYS A 209 -0.92 -20.05 8.24
CA LYS A 209 -1.13 -21.51 8.16
C LYS A 209 -0.75 -22.11 6.80
N ASP A 210 -0.43 -21.27 5.81
CA ASP A 210 -0.09 -21.73 4.47
C ASP A 210 1.28 -22.41 4.42
N SER A 211 1.26 -23.73 4.39
CA SER A 211 2.45 -24.59 4.27
C SER A 211 3.29 -24.27 3.03
N ARG A 212 2.64 -23.87 1.92
CA ARG A 212 3.31 -23.45 0.68
C ARG A 212 4.08 -22.14 0.86
N ALA A 213 3.50 -21.17 1.56
CA ALA A 213 4.14 -19.89 1.82
C ALA A 213 5.37 -20.06 2.73
N LYS A 214 5.30 -20.95 3.74
CA LYS A 214 6.44 -21.30 4.60
C LYS A 214 7.60 -21.90 3.82
N ARG A 215 7.34 -22.91 2.99
CA ARG A 215 8.37 -23.55 2.14
C ARG A 215 9.02 -22.54 1.17
N LEU A 216 8.22 -21.65 0.58
CA LEU A 216 8.75 -20.62 -0.31
C LEU A 216 9.60 -19.58 0.43
N ALA A 217 9.19 -19.19 1.64
CA ALA A 217 9.97 -18.28 2.49
C ALA A 217 11.30 -18.90 2.93
N GLU A 218 11.31 -20.18 3.29
CA GLU A 218 12.53 -20.94 3.62
C GLU A 218 13.47 -21.04 2.42
N MET A 219 12.95 -21.38 1.25
CA MET A 219 13.74 -21.44 0.01
C MET A 219 14.33 -20.06 -0.34
N ASN A 220 13.54 -18.99 -0.25
CA ASN A 220 14.02 -17.63 -0.48
C ASN A 220 15.08 -17.20 0.54
N ARG A 221 14.92 -17.59 1.82
CA ARG A 221 15.92 -17.33 2.87
C ARG A 221 17.23 -18.06 2.56
N LYS A 222 17.16 -19.32 2.16
CA LYS A 222 18.35 -20.11 1.76
C LYS A 222 19.02 -19.48 0.53
N ASN A 223 18.27 -19.18 -0.51
CA ASN A 223 18.79 -18.51 -1.72
C ASN A 223 19.44 -17.16 -1.41
N LYS A 224 18.90 -16.40 -0.45
CA LYS A 224 19.51 -15.12 -0.03
C LYS A 224 20.86 -15.33 0.68
N VAL A 225 20.95 -16.34 1.55
CA VAL A 225 22.20 -16.70 2.25
C VAL A 225 23.22 -17.22 1.25
N ASP A 226 22.81 -18.10 0.35
CA ASP A 226 23.70 -18.71 -0.65
C ASP A 226 24.17 -17.65 -1.66
N ASN A 227 23.29 -16.75 -2.12
CA ASN A 227 23.70 -15.60 -2.93
C ASN A 227 24.70 -14.70 -2.20
N PHE A 228 24.50 -14.44 -0.90
CA PHE A 228 25.44 -13.64 -0.12
C PHE A 228 26.80 -14.33 0.05
N LYS A 229 26.80 -15.65 0.31
CA LYS A 229 28.02 -16.45 0.39
C LYS A 229 28.76 -16.47 -0.93
N ASN A 230 28.06 -16.80 -2.03
CA ASN A 230 28.63 -16.80 -3.37
C ASN A 230 29.21 -15.42 -3.73
N LEU A 231 28.49 -14.33 -3.45
CA LEU A 231 29.01 -12.97 -3.66
C LEU A 231 30.28 -12.71 -2.83
N SER A 232 30.33 -13.15 -1.58
CA SER A 232 31.51 -12.97 -0.73
C SER A 232 32.70 -13.83 -1.16
N GLU A 233 32.47 -15.08 -1.57
CA GLU A 233 33.50 -16.01 -2.02
C GLU A 233 34.06 -15.61 -3.39
N HIS A 234 33.19 -15.26 -4.34
CA HIS A 234 33.62 -14.74 -5.65
C HIS A 234 34.38 -13.42 -5.53
N ARG A 235 33.98 -12.53 -4.61
CA ARG A 235 34.74 -11.30 -4.32
C ARG A 235 36.16 -11.61 -3.85
N ASN A 236 36.35 -12.60 -2.99
CA ASN A 236 37.67 -12.95 -2.45
C ASN A 236 38.57 -13.64 -3.49
N LEU A 237 37.99 -14.39 -4.44
CA LEU A 237 38.75 -15.04 -5.51
C LEU A 237 39.30 -14.04 -6.52
N GLN A 238 38.50 -13.05 -6.94
CA GLN A 238 38.93 -12.04 -7.92
C GLN A 238 40.05 -11.11 -7.43
N VAL A 239 40.20 -10.92 -6.12
CA VAL A 239 41.19 -10.00 -5.54
C VAL A 239 42.64 -10.54 -5.65
N ASN A 240 42.83 -11.85 -5.86
CA ASN A 240 44.16 -12.48 -5.78
C ASN A 240 44.76 -12.92 -7.12
N LEU A 241 44.07 -12.78 -8.26
CA LEU A 241 44.63 -13.18 -9.55
C LEU A 241 45.65 -12.16 -10.07
N LYS A 242 46.77 -12.66 -10.60
CA LYS A 242 47.80 -11.83 -11.24
C LYS A 242 47.55 -11.72 -12.75
N LEU A 243 48.15 -10.70 -13.36
CA LEU A 243 47.96 -10.37 -14.77
C LEU A 243 48.43 -11.53 -15.67
N GLY A 244 47.51 -12.09 -16.46
CA GLY A 244 47.77 -13.23 -17.35
C GLY A 244 47.28 -14.59 -16.83
N GLU A 245 46.78 -14.64 -15.59
CA GLU A 245 46.17 -15.83 -15.02
C GLU A 245 44.70 -15.93 -15.44
N ALA A 246 44.22 -17.15 -15.74
CA ALA A 246 42.86 -17.35 -16.24
C ALA A 246 41.84 -16.91 -15.17
N GLY A 247 41.03 -15.89 -15.48
CA GLY A 247 40.07 -15.28 -14.56
C GLY A 247 40.45 -13.89 -14.03
N TYR A 248 41.59 -13.33 -14.47
CA TYR A 248 41.99 -11.94 -14.19
C TYR A 248 41.00 -10.94 -14.81
N ASP A 249 40.47 -10.02 -14.00
CA ASP A 249 39.49 -9.01 -14.44
C ASP A 249 40.13 -7.97 -15.38
N PRO A 250 39.72 -7.88 -16.66
CA PRO A 250 40.29 -6.95 -17.64
C PRO A 250 40.01 -5.46 -17.32
N PHE A 251 39.08 -5.16 -16.40
CA PHE A 251 38.80 -3.79 -15.93
C PHE A 251 39.55 -3.41 -14.65
N SER A 252 40.31 -4.34 -14.07
CA SER A 252 41.13 -4.06 -12.90
C SER A 252 42.27 -3.09 -13.25
N ARG A 253 42.40 -2.01 -12.47
CA ARG A 253 43.37 -0.94 -12.75
C ARG A 253 44.79 -1.46 -12.59
N ARG A 254 45.59 -1.41 -13.66
CA ARG A 254 47.01 -1.76 -13.63
C ARG A 254 47.75 -0.72 -12.79
N TRP A 255 48.42 -1.16 -11.73
CA TRP A 255 49.35 -0.30 -11.01
C TRP A 255 50.52 0.04 -11.93
N THR A 256 50.54 1.26 -12.45
CA THR A 256 51.67 1.79 -13.21
C THR A 256 52.66 2.40 -12.23
N ARG A 257 53.84 1.79 -12.07
CA ARG A 257 54.97 2.51 -11.48
C ARG A 257 55.48 3.50 -12.52
N SER A 258 55.52 4.79 -12.19
CA SER A 258 56.15 5.78 -13.04
C SER A 258 57.61 5.38 -13.26
N ARG A 259 58.00 5.13 -14.52
CA ARG A 259 59.40 5.03 -14.89
C ARG A 259 59.94 6.45 -14.97
N ASN A 260 60.63 6.88 -13.92
CA ASN A 260 61.37 8.13 -13.96
C ASN A 260 62.61 7.89 -14.85
N TYR A 261 62.51 8.27 -16.12
CA TYR A 261 63.66 8.36 -17.02
C TYR A 261 64.48 9.60 -16.67
N TYR A 262 65.20 9.56 -15.55
CA TYR A 262 66.38 10.40 -15.42
C TYR A 262 67.57 9.57 -15.89
N ASN A 263 67.83 9.61 -17.20
CA ASN A 263 69.15 9.28 -17.72
C ASN A 263 70.07 10.44 -17.34
N ALA A 264 70.69 10.36 -16.16
CA ALA A 264 72.06 10.84 -16.05
C ALA A 264 72.93 9.68 -16.54
N GLU A 265 73.51 9.88 -17.72
CA GLU A 265 74.49 9.05 -18.42
C GLU A 265 74.94 7.73 -17.77
N GLY A 266 74.69 6.62 -18.48
CA GLY A 266 75.59 5.47 -18.53
C GLY A 266 75.46 4.39 -17.45
N LYS A 267 74.61 3.39 -17.69
CA LYS A 267 74.99 1.96 -17.56
C LYS A 267 73.93 1.04 -18.17
N GLU A 268 74.39 0.19 -19.10
CA GLU A 268 73.63 -0.84 -19.77
C GLU A 268 72.93 -1.79 -18.78
N ILE A 269 71.65 -2.06 -18.99
CA ILE A 269 71.04 -3.32 -18.58
C ILE A 269 70.39 -3.91 -19.83
N LYS A 270 71.02 -4.98 -20.34
CA LYS A 270 70.55 -5.81 -21.44
C LYS A 270 69.12 -6.27 -21.15
N GLN A 271 68.19 -5.96 -22.04
CA GLN A 271 67.01 -6.78 -22.25
C GLN A 271 67.09 -7.29 -23.69
N GLU A 272 67.18 -8.60 -23.80
CA GLU A 272 67.17 -9.36 -25.05
C GLU A 272 65.90 -9.08 -25.83
N GLU A 273 66.08 -8.91 -27.13
CA GLU A 273 65.01 -8.73 -28.11
C GLU A 273 64.23 -10.03 -28.33
N SER A 274 62.92 -9.91 -28.54
CA SER A 274 62.30 -10.55 -29.72
C SER A 274 61.32 -9.59 -30.37
N HIS A 275 61.84 -8.95 -31.42
CA HIS A 275 61.21 -8.58 -32.69
C HIS A 275 59.96 -9.40 -33.08
N GLN A 276 58.97 -8.94 -33.87
CA GLN A 276 58.71 -7.69 -34.61
C GLN A 276 57.38 -7.88 -35.40
N VAL A 277 56.91 -6.80 -36.05
CA VAL A 277 56.08 -6.74 -37.28
C VAL A 277 54.56 -6.55 -37.05
N SER A 278 53.84 -5.58 -37.65
CA SER A 278 54.17 -4.36 -38.39
C SER A 278 52.89 -3.54 -38.68
N ASN A 279 53.09 -2.25 -39.02
CA ASN A 279 52.33 -1.43 -39.99
C ASN A 279 50.86 -1.05 -39.66
N ASN A 280 50.34 0.14 -39.98
CA ASN A 280 50.86 1.40 -40.51
C ASN A 280 49.72 2.46 -40.43
N ARG A 281 50.12 3.73 -40.58
CA ARG A 281 49.34 4.90 -41.06
C ARG A 281 48.46 5.71 -40.11
N GLU A 282 49.07 6.83 -39.69
CA GLU A 282 48.72 8.21 -40.10
C GLU A 282 47.31 8.73 -39.81
N LYS A 283 47.27 9.57 -38.77
CA LYS A 283 46.28 10.62 -38.54
C LYS A 283 46.67 11.86 -39.35
N HIS A 284 45.70 12.47 -40.03
CA HIS A 284 45.77 13.85 -40.48
C HIS A 284 45.06 14.77 -39.48
N GLU A 285 45.69 15.91 -39.25
CA GLU A 285 45.37 17.00 -38.32
C GLU A 285 44.02 17.69 -38.59
N ILE A 286 43.51 18.48 -37.63
CA ILE A 286 43.52 19.95 -37.71
C ILE A 286 42.96 20.58 -36.41
N LYS A 287 43.69 21.61 -35.98
CA LYS A 287 43.52 22.56 -34.87
C LYS A 287 42.20 23.35 -34.91
N VAL A 288 41.76 23.85 -33.75
CA VAL A 288 41.24 25.24 -33.63
C VAL A 288 41.66 25.83 -32.27
N GLU A 289 42.23 27.03 -32.32
CA GLU A 289 42.54 27.91 -31.19
C GLU A 289 41.30 28.74 -30.76
N GLU A 290 41.24 29.01 -29.45
CA GLU A 290 40.53 30.04 -28.63
C GLU A 290 40.06 31.34 -29.34
N PRO A 291 39.13 32.21 -28.81
CA PRO A 291 39.03 32.55 -27.38
C PRO A 291 37.67 33.09 -26.78
N SER A 292 37.61 33.14 -25.44
CA SER A 292 37.18 34.28 -24.58
C SER A 292 35.71 34.68 -24.25
N VAL A 293 35.55 35.01 -22.94
CA VAL A 293 34.60 35.91 -22.20
C VAL A 293 33.11 35.51 -22.18
N SER A 294 32.32 35.58 -21.10
CA SER A 294 32.26 36.52 -19.97
C SER A 294 31.38 36.00 -18.82
N ALA A 295 31.53 36.66 -17.67
CA ALA A 295 31.22 36.20 -16.32
C ALA A 295 29.82 36.55 -15.77
N GLY A 296 29.51 35.93 -14.63
CA GLY A 296 28.61 36.43 -13.58
C GLY A 296 27.47 35.44 -13.25
N ASN A 297 27.11 35.09 -12.03
CA ASN A 297 27.51 35.49 -10.67
C ASN A 297 26.81 34.50 -9.71
N ALA A 298 27.49 33.97 -8.68
CA ALA A 298 26.86 33.58 -7.41
C ALA A 298 27.91 33.30 -6.30
N VAL A 299 28.10 34.33 -5.48
CA VAL A 299 28.42 34.34 -4.03
C VAL A 299 28.02 33.01 -3.34
N GLY A 300 28.79 32.35 -2.48
CA GLY A 300 29.95 32.70 -1.67
C GLY A 300 29.75 32.11 -0.27
N PHE A 301 30.61 31.18 0.17
CA PHE A 301 30.76 30.83 1.58
C PHE A 301 32.26 30.82 1.89
N LYS A 302 32.72 31.83 2.62
CA LYS A 302 34.13 31.97 3.06
C LYS A 302 34.39 30.98 4.20
N ALA A 303 35.14 29.92 3.91
CA ALA A 303 35.86 29.17 4.93
C ALA A 303 37.27 29.78 5.06
N THR A 304 37.64 30.08 6.30
CA THR A 304 38.88 30.76 6.71
C THR A 304 40.12 29.96 6.31
N GLU A 305 41.08 30.66 5.69
CA GLU A 305 42.38 30.19 5.18
C GLU A 305 43.20 29.41 6.22
N ALA A 306 43.03 29.71 7.51
CA ALA A 306 43.67 29.00 8.62
C ALA A 306 43.21 27.53 8.78
N ALA A 307 42.02 27.16 8.28
CA ALA A 307 41.52 25.78 8.35
C ALA A 307 42.09 24.89 7.21
N LEU A 308 42.47 25.49 6.08
CA LEU A 308 43.07 24.79 4.94
C LEU A 308 44.54 24.45 5.18
N GLU A 309 45.28 25.34 5.85
CA GLU A 309 46.70 25.15 6.13
C GLU A 309 46.95 24.08 7.22
N ALA A 310 46.03 23.96 8.20
CA ALA A 310 46.05 22.90 9.19
C ALA A 310 45.69 21.50 8.63
N ALA A 311 44.94 21.46 7.52
CA ALA A 311 44.54 20.20 6.87
C ALA A 311 45.60 19.66 5.88
N ALA A 312 46.56 20.48 5.47
CA ALA A 312 47.58 20.11 4.48
C ALA A 312 48.69 19.19 5.01
N SER A 313 48.82 19.02 6.34
CA SER A 313 49.91 18.23 6.95
C SER A 313 49.54 16.81 7.40
N ALA A 314 48.33 16.33 7.08
CA ALA A 314 47.94 14.95 7.36
C ALA A 314 47.55 14.27 6.04
N GLY A 315 48.49 13.50 5.47
CA GLY A 315 48.31 12.77 4.23
C GLY A 315 47.18 11.73 4.30
N LYS A 316 45.99 12.12 3.85
CA LYS A 316 45.00 11.30 3.13
C LYS A 316 43.74 12.14 2.93
N LEU A 317 43.64 12.83 1.79
CA LEU A 317 42.35 13.26 1.29
C LEU A 317 42.06 12.48 0.01
N VAL A 318 41.12 11.56 0.14
CA VAL A 318 40.31 11.06 -0.98
C VAL A 318 39.44 12.25 -1.40
N ASP A 319 39.49 12.63 -2.68
CA ASP A 319 38.51 13.54 -3.27
C ASP A 319 37.10 13.05 -2.91
N THR A 320 36.39 13.81 -2.08
CA THR A 320 35.00 13.54 -1.68
C THR A 320 34.01 14.47 -2.40
N LEU A 321 34.42 15.04 -3.54
CA LEU A 321 33.46 15.56 -4.49
C LEU A 321 33.02 14.39 -5.37
N ALA A 322 31.77 13.98 -5.23
CA ALA A 322 31.14 13.11 -6.23
C ALA A 322 31.33 13.77 -7.60
N PRO A 323 31.68 13.03 -8.67
CA PRO A 323 31.72 13.59 -10.01
C PRO A 323 30.36 14.21 -10.26
N VAL A 324 30.32 15.54 -10.33
CA VAL A 324 29.10 16.23 -10.68
C VAL A 324 28.85 15.83 -12.13
N ASP A 325 27.79 15.06 -12.38
CA ASP A 325 27.32 14.79 -13.73
C ASP A 325 27.18 16.14 -14.41
N CYS A 326 28.13 16.47 -15.27
CA CYS A 326 28.09 17.65 -16.11
C CYS A 326 26.98 17.37 -17.12
N GLY A 327 25.74 17.68 -16.73
CA GLY A 327 24.54 17.73 -17.56
C GLY A 327 24.60 16.85 -18.80
N THR A 328 24.67 15.53 -18.63
CA THR A 328 24.37 14.66 -19.77
C THR A 328 22.88 14.79 -20.02
N GLU A 329 22.52 15.61 -21.00
CA GLU A 329 21.16 15.71 -21.52
C GLU A 329 20.78 14.37 -22.13
N SER A 330 20.32 13.43 -21.29
CA SER A 330 19.95 12.07 -21.68
C SER A 330 18.65 11.99 -22.49
N ASN A 331 18.13 13.13 -22.95
CA ASN A 331 16.94 13.26 -23.79
C ASN A 331 17.23 14.01 -25.11
N MET A 332 18.44 13.89 -25.66
CA MET A 332 18.61 14.11 -27.09
C MET A 332 17.88 12.97 -27.80
N MET A 333 16.78 13.25 -28.51
CA MET A 333 16.19 12.31 -29.46
C MET A 333 17.28 11.93 -30.47
N HIS A 334 17.91 10.78 -30.27
CA HIS A 334 18.80 10.21 -31.25
C HIS A 334 17.93 9.43 -32.25
N ASP A 335 17.88 9.91 -33.49
CA ASP A 335 17.36 9.15 -34.62
C ASP A 335 18.38 8.05 -34.96
N PHE A 336 18.38 6.98 -34.17
CA PHE A 336 19.15 5.79 -34.53
C PHE A 336 18.47 5.13 -35.72
N GLU A 337 19.06 5.28 -36.91
CA GLU A 337 18.79 4.37 -38.02
C GLU A 337 19.34 2.99 -37.63
N LEU A 338 18.49 2.16 -37.05
CA LEU A 338 18.78 0.74 -36.82
C LEU A 338 18.52 0.00 -38.13
N PRO A 339 19.55 -0.49 -38.85
CA PRO A 339 19.34 -1.33 -40.01
C PRO A 339 18.80 -2.69 -39.56
N ILE A 340 17.47 -2.82 -39.56
CA ILE A 340 16.81 -4.10 -39.30
C ILE A 340 17.04 -4.99 -40.54
N SER A 341 17.90 -5.99 -40.41
CA SER A 341 18.12 -6.97 -41.47
C SER A 341 16.87 -7.84 -41.63
N LEU A 342 16.16 -7.67 -42.76
CA LEU A 342 15.02 -8.51 -43.13
C LEU A 342 15.45 -9.82 -43.83
N ALA A 343 16.74 -10.19 -43.78
CA ALA A 343 17.28 -11.35 -44.47
C ALA A 343 16.58 -12.66 -44.03
N GLU A 344 16.40 -12.85 -42.72
CA GLU A 344 15.74 -14.05 -42.17
C GLU A 344 14.26 -14.18 -42.59
N LEU A 345 13.59 -13.06 -42.84
CA LEU A 345 12.21 -13.05 -43.31
C LEU A 345 12.11 -13.40 -44.80
N LYS A 346 13.15 -13.16 -45.61
CA LYS A 346 13.17 -13.55 -47.03
C LYS A 346 13.08 -15.07 -47.17
N ASP A 347 13.80 -15.81 -46.34
CA ASP A 347 13.80 -17.28 -46.33
C ASP A 347 12.41 -17.86 -45.99
N LEU A 348 11.58 -17.08 -45.30
CA LEU A 348 10.23 -17.46 -44.86
C LEU A 348 9.09 -16.93 -45.75
N GLY A 349 9.42 -16.33 -46.90
CA GLY A 349 8.44 -15.80 -47.86
C GLY A 349 8.21 -14.29 -47.77
N GLY A 350 9.18 -13.54 -47.25
CA GLY A 350 9.19 -12.07 -47.21
C GLY A 350 8.12 -11.48 -46.28
N PRO A 351 7.31 -10.49 -46.71
CA PRO A 351 6.36 -9.78 -45.84
C PRO A 351 5.27 -10.68 -45.24
N GLN A 352 4.97 -11.83 -45.86
CA GLN A 352 4.04 -12.84 -45.32
C GLN A 352 4.73 -13.86 -44.40
N GLY A 353 6.07 -13.83 -44.31
CA GLY A 353 6.91 -14.81 -43.64
C GLY A 353 6.90 -14.74 -42.11
N LEU A 354 6.33 -13.68 -41.53
CA LEU A 354 6.15 -13.57 -40.07
C LEU A 354 5.32 -14.72 -39.51
N LYS A 355 4.23 -15.09 -40.22
CA LYS A 355 3.36 -16.22 -39.82
C LYS A 355 4.08 -17.56 -39.91
N ASN A 356 4.87 -17.74 -40.97
CA ASN A 356 5.61 -18.97 -41.21
C ASN A 356 6.75 -19.14 -40.19
N GLY A 357 7.46 -18.06 -39.86
CA GLY A 357 8.48 -18.05 -38.80
C GLY A 357 7.90 -18.36 -37.42
N PHE A 358 6.73 -17.80 -37.10
CA PHE A 358 6.02 -18.14 -35.86
C PHE A 358 5.65 -19.64 -35.80
N LEU A 359 5.10 -20.19 -36.88
CA LEU A 359 4.73 -21.61 -36.95
C LEU A 359 5.96 -22.53 -36.86
N ALA A 360 7.05 -22.21 -37.55
CA ALA A 360 8.30 -22.98 -37.49
C ALA A 360 8.90 -22.96 -36.07
N ARG A 361 8.88 -21.80 -35.40
CA ARG A 361 9.33 -21.68 -34.00
C ARG A 361 8.43 -22.46 -33.05
N LYS A 362 7.10 -22.39 -33.22
CA LYS A 362 6.12 -23.15 -32.43
C LYS A 362 6.38 -24.65 -32.56
N GLN A 363 6.52 -25.17 -33.77
CA GLN A 363 6.83 -26.58 -34.02
C GLN A 363 8.13 -27.03 -33.34
N LYS A 364 9.18 -26.20 -33.40
CA LYS A 364 10.46 -26.50 -32.73
C LYS A 364 10.32 -26.59 -31.21
N ILE A 365 9.54 -25.69 -30.61
CA ILE A 365 9.27 -25.68 -29.16
C ILE A 365 8.44 -26.91 -28.77
N GLU A 366 7.37 -27.21 -29.50
CA GLU A 366 6.50 -28.37 -29.25
C GLU A 366 7.28 -29.69 -29.39
N ALA A 367 8.16 -29.82 -30.40
CA ALA A 367 9.02 -30.99 -30.57
C ALA A 367 10.04 -31.14 -29.44
N THR A 368 10.55 -30.03 -28.90
CA THR A 368 11.54 -30.06 -27.80
C THR A 368 10.89 -30.39 -26.46
N VAL A 369 9.68 -29.88 -26.22
CA VAL A 369 8.99 -29.99 -24.92
C VAL A 369 8.05 -31.20 -24.87
N GLY A 370 7.66 -31.76 -26.02
CA GLY A 370 6.74 -32.90 -26.11
C GLY A 370 5.29 -32.57 -25.74
N LEU A 371 4.95 -31.28 -25.64
CA LEU A 371 3.63 -30.77 -25.28
C LEU A 371 3.16 -29.75 -26.31
N GLN A 372 1.92 -29.88 -26.77
CA GLN A 372 1.31 -28.94 -27.71
C GLN A 372 1.08 -27.58 -27.04
N VAL A 373 1.52 -26.49 -27.65
CA VAL A 373 1.36 -25.14 -27.12
C VAL A 373 -0.04 -24.64 -27.50
N PRO A 374 -0.94 -24.37 -26.52
CA PRO A 374 -2.27 -23.86 -26.80
C PRO A 374 -2.20 -22.51 -27.52
N GLU A 375 -3.07 -22.29 -28.51
CA GLU A 375 -3.14 -21.00 -29.22
C GLU A 375 -3.88 -19.92 -28.42
N ASN A 376 -4.63 -20.33 -27.39
CA ASN A 376 -5.28 -19.47 -26.43
C ASN A 376 -5.15 -20.10 -25.04
N ASP A 377 -4.71 -19.31 -24.07
CA ASP A 377 -4.50 -19.76 -22.69
C ASP A 377 -5.83 -19.94 -21.91
N GLY A 378 -6.99 -19.86 -22.58
CA GLY A 378 -8.33 -19.98 -22.01
C GLY A 378 -8.73 -18.86 -21.03
N GLY A 379 -7.79 -17.99 -20.64
CA GLY A 379 -7.99 -16.87 -19.74
C GLY A 379 -8.48 -15.61 -20.45
N ARG A 380 -9.38 -14.86 -19.79
CA ARG A 380 -9.72 -13.49 -20.21
C ARG A 380 -8.64 -12.53 -19.73
N HIS A 381 -7.78 -12.07 -20.63
CA HIS A 381 -6.80 -11.03 -20.33
C HIS A 381 -7.44 -9.66 -20.45
N ALA A 382 -7.63 -8.97 -19.32
CA ALA A 382 -8.36 -7.69 -19.27
C ALA A 382 -7.68 -6.55 -20.03
N LEU A 383 -6.39 -6.69 -20.35
CA LEU A 383 -5.56 -5.63 -20.97
C LEU A 383 -5.09 -5.97 -22.40
N THR A 384 -5.36 -7.18 -22.91
CA THR A 384 -4.92 -7.61 -24.25
C THR A 384 -6.06 -8.27 -25.01
N LEU A 385 -6.31 -7.82 -26.25
CA LEU A 385 -7.29 -8.43 -27.14
C LEU A 385 -6.79 -9.80 -27.61
N THR A 386 -7.59 -10.85 -27.39
CA THR A 386 -7.33 -12.17 -27.98
C THR A 386 -7.47 -12.08 -29.50
N ILE A 387 -6.76 -12.96 -30.23
CA ILE A 387 -6.76 -12.96 -31.70
C ILE A 387 -8.18 -13.18 -32.25
N SER A 388 -9.00 -13.96 -31.55
CA SER A 388 -10.42 -14.19 -31.88
C SER A 388 -11.26 -12.91 -31.70
N ASP A 389 -11.09 -12.17 -30.62
CA ASP A 389 -11.78 -10.88 -30.41
C ASP A 389 -11.32 -9.81 -31.40
N TYR A 390 -10.02 -9.78 -31.73
CA TYR A 390 -9.49 -8.89 -32.77
C TYR A 390 -10.14 -9.16 -34.13
N LYS A 391 -10.21 -10.43 -34.55
CA LYS A 391 -10.86 -10.83 -35.81
C LYS A 391 -12.34 -10.48 -35.83
N ARG A 392 -13.06 -10.70 -34.73
CA ARG A 392 -14.49 -10.33 -34.60
C ARG A 392 -14.71 -8.83 -34.72
N ARG A 393 -13.85 -8.00 -34.09
CA ARG A 393 -13.94 -6.54 -34.16
C ARG A 393 -13.56 -5.95 -35.52
N ARG A 394 -12.71 -6.66 -36.29
CA ARG A 394 -12.32 -6.27 -37.65
C ARG A 394 -13.21 -6.86 -38.74
N GLY A 395 -14.24 -7.65 -38.39
CA GLY A 395 -15.15 -8.27 -39.36
C GLY A 395 -14.47 -9.34 -40.23
N LEU A 396 -13.43 -9.99 -39.70
CA LEU A 396 -12.64 -11.03 -40.40
C LEU A 396 -13.12 -12.46 -40.04
N LEU A 397 -14.28 -12.57 -39.39
CA LEU A 397 -14.91 -13.81 -38.93
C LEU A 397 -16.38 -13.86 -39.37
#